data_AF-A0A7J7IX13-F1
#
_entry.id   AF-A0A7J7IX13-F1
#
_cell.length_a   1.000
_cell.length_b   1.000
_cell.length_c   1.000
_cell.angle_alpha   90.00
_cell.angle_beta   90.00
_cell.angle_gamma   90.00
#
_symmetry.space_group_name_H-M   'P 1'
#
loop_
_entity.id
_entity.type
_entity.pdbx_description
1 polymer ?
#
loop_
_entity_poly.entity_id
_entity_poly.type
_entity_poly.pdbx_seq_one_letter_code
_entity_poly.pdbx_strand_id
1 'polypeptide(L)'
;MKWFTPGLRTYFRKLATGPMEDDLDYAVKFIKYTLPCIIKYALMMDEDCPLIPQHNVTPNTLEKQTAEVDAYVILLPRRHVTIALASMFLCLTTTKEGINASYTTFFPLLHKKPVQAQLKMILNYFSLMAANCDEADKGNLAYSRLVGTGIPLVVDEWRAKRTQLCELEILNKGSIEDQIDKAMEVDFANEQIGGGTLTGGKLQVVHLTFHVAYQDVTL
;
A
#
# COMPACT_ATOMS: atom_id res chain seq x y z
N MET A 1 -18.47 6.89 17.50
CA MET A 1 -17.48 6.04 16.80
C MET A 1 -17.88 4.56 16.94
N LYS A 2 -18.43 3.92 15.91
CA LYS A 2 -18.72 2.46 15.91
C LYS A 2 -17.45 1.70 15.54
N TRP A 3 -16.46 1.74 16.43
CA TRP A 3 -15.17 1.09 16.23
C TRP A 3 -15.25 -0.38 16.58
N PHE A 4 -15.70 -1.16 15.60
CA PHE A 4 -15.32 -2.55 15.40
C PHE A 4 -16.13 -3.06 14.21
N THR A 5 -15.52 -3.19 13.04
CA THR A 5 -16.20 -3.86 11.94
C THR A 5 -16.46 -5.32 12.37
N PRO A 6 -17.67 -5.86 12.18
CA PRO A 6 -18.00 -7.23 12.56
C PRO A 6 -17.02 -8.26 11.99
N GLY A 7 -16.43 -7.99 10.82
CA GLY A 7 -15.43 -8.83 10.18
C GLY A 7 -14.14 -9.00 10.98
N LEU A 8 -13.52 -7.89 11.43
CA LEU A 8 -12.27 -7.95 12.20
C LEU A 8 -12.48 -8.63 13.55
N ARG A 9 -13.63 -8.38 14.21
CA ARG A 9 -14.03 -9.10 15.43
C ARG A 9 -14.09 -10.59 15.23
N THR A 10 -14.80 -10.98 14.18
CA THR A 10 -15.08 -12.37 13.91
C THR A 10 -13.79 -13.11 13.57
N TYR A 11 -12.89 -12.45 12.83
CA TYR A 11 -11.57 -12.97 12.52
C TYR A 11 -10.75 -13.25 13.79
N PHE A 12 -10.50 -12.24 14.63
CA PHE A 12 -9.68 -12.44 15.85
C PHE A 12 -10.34 -13.32 16.90
N ARG A 13 -11.68 -13.30 17.01
CA ARG A 13 -12.39 -14.24 17.88
C ARG A 13 -12.16 -15.68 17.43
N LYS A 14 -12.23 -15.95 16.13
CA LYS A 14 -11.97 -17.30 15.59
C LYS A 14 -10.55 -17.77 15.87
N LEU A 15 -9.57 -16.87 15.76
CA LEU A 15 -8.17 -17.20 16.12
C LEU A 15 -8.04 -17.51 17.62
N ALA A 16 -8.63 -16.67 18.48
CA ALA A 16 -8.54 -16.84 19.93
C ALA A 16 -9.28 -18.07 20.47
N THR A 17 -10.33 -18.54 19.77
CA THR A 17 -11.07 -19.77 20.11
C THR A 17 -10.66 -20.94 19.23
N GLY A 18 -9.63 -20.77 18.39
CA GLY A 18 -9.16 -21.79 17.47
C GLY A 18 -8.43 -22.91 18.20
N PRO A 19 -8.31 -24.10 17.59
CA PRO A 19 -7.60 -25.23 18.18
C PRO A 19 -6.07 -25.12 18.08
N MET A 20 -5.55 -24.16 17.30
CA MET A 20 -4.11 -23.97 17.08
C MET A 20 -3.55 -22.95 18.07
N GLU A 21 -2.52 -23.35 18.82
CA GLU A 21 -1.84 -22.49 19.80
C GLU A 21 -1.22 -21.25 19.14
N ASP A 22 -0.65 -21.41 17.94
CA ASP A 22 -0.08 -20.31 17.14
C ASP A 22 -1.11 -19.22 16.77
N ASP A 23 -2.37 -19.59 16.54
CA ASP A 23 -3.43 -18.63 16.22
C ASP A 23 -3.79 -17.77 17.45
N LEU A 24 -3.76 -18.37 18.64
CA LEU A 24 -3.97 -17.66 19.89
C LEU A 24 -2.81 -16.70 20.18
N ASP A 25 -1.57 -17.15 20.05
CA ASP A 25 -0.40 -16.29 20.22
C ASP A 25 -0.44 -15.11 19.24
N TYR A 26 -0.79 -15.36 17.97
CA TYR A 26 -0.96 -14.31 16.97
C TYR A 26 -2.01 -13.26 17.39
N ALA A 27 -3.16 -13.70 17.91
CA ALA A 27 -4.21 -12.79 18.39
C ALA A 27 -3.76 -11.99 19.62
N VAL A 28 -3.04 -12.63 20.55
CA VAL A 28 -2.47 -11.96 21.73
C VAL A 28 -1.43 -10.93 21.32
N LYS A 29 -0.52 -11.27 20.40
CA LYS A 29 0.50 -10.36 19.87
C LYS A 29 -0.13 -9.14 19.21
N PHE A 30 -1.18 -9.34 18.42
CA PHE A 30 -1.92 -8.24 17.80
C PHE A 30 -2.47 -7.26 18.84
N ILE A 31 -3.14 -7.75 19.90
CA ILE A 31 -3.74 -6.87 20.91
C ILE A 31 -2.69 -6.20 21.79
N LYS A 32 -1.63 -6.91 22.17
CA LYS A 32 -0.62 -6.41 23.10
C LYS A 32 0.39 -5.46 22.47
N TYR A 33 0.75 -5.66 21.20
CA TYR A 33 1.87 -4.96 20.58
C TYR A 33 1.47 -4.25 19.28
N THR A 34 0.86 -4.97 18.33
CA THR A 34 0.58 -4.43 16.99
C THR A 34 -0.49 -3.35 17.01
N LEU A 35 -1.61 -3.56 17.69
CA LEU A 35 -2.71 -2.60 17.75
C LEU A 35 -2.32 -1.31 18.50
N PRO A 36 -1.65 -1.35 19.67
CA PRO A 36 -1.11 -0.14 20.30
C PRO A 36 -0.15 0.63 19.41
N CYS A 37 0.70 -0.07 18.64
CA CYS A 37 1.59 0.55 17.65
C CYS A 37 0.81 1.28 16.55
N ILE A 38 -0.22 0.63 15.97
CA ILE A 38 -1.10 1.25 14.97
C ILE A 38 -1.78 2.51 15.55
N ILE A 39 -2.31 2.42 16.77
CA ILE A 39 -2.96 3.56 17.43
C ILE A 39 -1.95 4.69 17.66
N LYS A 40 -0.74 4.38 18.14
CA LYS A 40 0.33 5.37 18.33
C LYS A 40 0.60 6.14 17.04
N TYR A 41 0.83 5.46 15.93
CA TYR A 41 1.10 6.13 14.65
C TYR A 41 -0.10 6.94 14.14
N ALA A 42 -1.32 6.43 14.27
CA ALA A 42 -2.49 7.19 13.87
C ALA A 42 -2.71 8.46 14.72
N LEU A 43 -2.33 8.43 15.99
CA LEU A 43 -2.35 9.62 16.86
C LEU A 43 -1.25 10.64 16.53
N MET A 44 -0.21 10.23 15.80
CA MET A 44 0.84 11.14 15.31
C MET A 44 0.43 11.85 14.01
N MET A 45 -0.81 11.64 13.55
CA MET A 45 -1.40 12.37 12.44
C MET A 45 -1.67 13.82 12.88
N ASP A 46 -0.65 14.67 12.77
CA ASP A 46 -0.74 16.11 13.00
C ASP A 46 -1.40 16.84 11.82
N GLU A 47 -1.93 18.05 12.02
CA GLU A 47 -2.53 18.86 10.93
C GLU A 47 -1.53 19.19 9.81
N ASP A 48 -0.23 19.14 10.12
CA ASP A 48 0.89 19.35 9.21
C ASP A 48 1.33 18.08 8.44
N CYS A 49 0.69 16.93 8.66
CA CYS A 49 0.94 15.76 7.84
C CYS A 49 0.46 16.04 6.40
N PRO A 50 1.34 16.04 5.38
CA PRO A 50 0.98 16.42 4.00
C PRO A 50 -0.04 15.48 3.36
N LEU A 51 -0.39 14.39 4.04
CA LEU A 51 -1.36 13.38 3.63
C LEU A 51 -2.78 13.66 4.15
N ILE A 52 -2.96 14.62 5.06
CA ILE A 52 -4.28 15.19 5.34
C ILE A 52 -4.52 16.24 4.26
N PRO A 53 -5.52 16.08 3.38
CA PRO A 53 -5.95 17.18 2.56
C PRO A 53 -6.51 18.22 3.53
N GLN A 54 -5.74 19.29 3.79
CA GLN A 54 -6.16 20.38 4.65
C GLN A 54 -7.60 20.77 4.31
N HIS A 55 -8.38 21.19 5.31
CA HIS A 55 -9.80 21.50 5.14
C HIS A 55 -10.11 22.61 4.10
N ASN A 56 -9.09 23.22 3.50
CA ASN A 56 -9.19 24.13 2.35
C ASN A 56 -8.44 23.68 1.08
N VAL A 57 -7.85 22.49 1.09
CA VAL A 57 -7.37 21.78 -0.10
C VAL A 57 -8.50 20.86 -0.53
N THR A 58 -9.43 21.41 -1.31
CA THR A 58 -10.26 20.61 -2.21
C THR A 58 -9.36 19.61 -2.96
N PRO A 59 -9.82 18.40 -3.32
CA PRO A 59 -9.05 17.47 -4.17
C PRO A 59 -8.44 18.20 -5.37
N ASN A 60 -9.16 19.21 -5.84
CA ASN A 60 -8.75 20.26 -6.74
C ASN A 60 -7.41 20.99 -6.47
N THR A 61 -6.74 20.95 -5.33
CA THR A 61 -5.43 21.63 -5.19
C THR A 61 -4.26 20.69 -5.44
N LEU A 62 -4.44 19.37 -5.31
CA LEU A 62 -3.53 18.40 -5.94
C LEU A 62 -4.02 18.09 -7.36
N GLU A 63 -5.31 17.80 -7.58
CA GLU A 63 -5.88 17.50 -8.90
C GLU A 63 -5.92 18.70 -9.87
N LYS A 64 -6.25 19.93 -9.44
CA LYS A 64 -6.16 21.13 -10.33
C LYS A 64 -4.80 21.80 -10.34
N GLN A 65 -3.86 21.48 -9.45
CA GLN A 65 -2.44 21.76 -9.76
C GLN A 65 -1.90 20.73 -10.77
N THR A 66 -2.44 19.50 -10.80
CA THR A 66 -2.03 18.47 -11.77
C THR A 66 -2.82 18.46 -13.08
N ALA A 67 -3.85 19.29 -13.23
CA ALA A 67 -4.49 19.47 -14.54
C ALA A 67 -3.56 20.23 -15.52
N GLU A 68 -2.49 20.83 -15.02
CA GLU A 68 -1.52 21.62 -15.81
C GLU A 68 -0.04 21.23 -15.57
N VAL A 69 0.24 20.27 -14.67
CA VAL A 69 1.62 19.82 -14.37
C VAL A 69 1.78 18.35 -14.77
N ASP A 70 2.38 18.15 -15.96
CA ASP A 70 2.56 16.87 -16.67
C ASP A 70 3.53 15.86 -16.03
N ALA A 71 4.24 16.19 -14.96
CA ALA A 71 5.05 15.21 -14.24
C ALA A 71 5.37 15.74 -12.84
N TYR A 72 5.44 14.86 -11.86
CA TYR A 72 5.87 15.24 -10.52
C TYR A 72 6.55 14.10 -9.79
N VAL A 73 7.37 14.47 -8.78
CA VAL A 73 7.98 13.55 -7.83
C VAL A 73 7.66 14.03 -6.43
N ILE A 74 7.11 13.14 -5.60
CA ILE A 74 6.86 13.39 -4.18
C ILE A 74 7.79 12.49 -3.38
N LEU A 75 8.57 13.07 -2.48
CA LEU A 75 9.41 12.35 -1.54
C LEU A 75 8.73 12.35 -0.17
N LEU A 76 8.39 11.17 0.36
CA LEU A 76 7.74 11.01 1.65
C LEU A 76 8.61 10.18 2.59
N PRO A 77 8.94 10.69 3.80
CA PRO A 77 9.53 9.85 4.83
C PRO A 77 8.65 8.65 5.14
N ARG A 78 9.24 7.46 5.35
CA ARG A 78 8.49 6.22 5.62
C ARG A 78 7.54 6.35 6.81
N ARG A 79 7.90 7.18 7.80
CA ARG A 79 7.05 7.52 8.93
C ARG A 79 5.71 8.12 8.53
N HIS A 80 5.69 9.03 7.55
CA HIS A 80 4.43 9.61 7.08
C HIS A 80 3.55 8.56 6.41
N VAL A 81 4.15 7.64 5.65
CA VAL A 81 3.42 6.51 5.05
C VAL A 81 2.88 5.58 6.13
N THR A 82 3.66 5.29 7.17
CA THR A 82 3.22 4.48 8.32
C THR A 82 2.03 5.11 9.04
N ILE A 83 2.08 6.43 9.27
CA ILE A 83 0.99 7.21 9.87
C ILE A 83 -0.26 7.12 9.00
N ALA A 84 -0.14 7.34 7.68
CA ALA A 84 -1.28 7.25 6.76
C ALA A 84 -1.88 5.84 6.72
N LEU A 85 -1.07 4.79 6.61
CA LEU A 85 -1.54 3.40 6.64
C LEU A 85 -2.25 3.07 7.95
N ALA A 86 -1.74 3.55 9.09
CA ALA A 86 -2.37 3.38 10.39
C ALA A 86 -3.74 4.08 10.43
N SER A 87 -3.81 5.33 9.97
CA SER A 87 -5.06 6.08 9.87
C SER A 87 -6.07 5.42 8.93
N MET A 88 -5.63 4.88 7.79
CA MET A 88 -6.47 4.11 6.86
C MET A 88 -7.02 2.84 7.51
N PHE A 89 -6.16 2.07 8.19
CA PHE A 89 -6.52 0.84 8.90
C PHE A 89 -7.57 1.08 9.97
N LEU A 90 -7.40 2.18 10.71
CA LEU A 90 -8.32 2.65 11.75
C LEU A 90 -9.55 3.39 11.18
N CYS A 91 -9.66 3.49 9.86
CA CYS A 91 -10.75 4.16 9.15
C CYS A 91 -10.95 5.63 9.58
N LEU A 92 -9.85 6.33 9.89
CA LEU A 92 -9.85 7.74 10.29
C LEU A 92 -9.77 8.69 9.09
N THR A 93 -9.37 8.20 7.92
CA THR A 93 -9.30 8.99 6.68
C THR A 93 -10.70 9.24 6.12
N THR A 94 -11.00 10.50 5.78
CA THR A 94 -12.23 10.83 5.06
C THR A 94 -12.06 10.50 3.59
N THR A 95 -13.05 9.83 3.01
CA THR A 95 -13.14 9.66 1.56
C THR A 95 -13.58 10.99 0.95
N LYS A 96 -12.66 11.74 0.35
CA LYS A 96 -13.08 12.70 -0.68
C LYS A 96 -13.42 11.90 -1.95
N GLU A 97 -14.32 12.46 -2.74
CA GLU A 97 -15.01 11.84 -3.88
C GLU A 97 -14.19 10.77 -4.62
N GLY A 98 -14.70 9.55 -4.69
CA GLY A 98 -14.19 8.49 -5.58
C GLY A 98 -13.07 7.59 -5.06
N ILE A 99 -12.26 8.00 -4.07
CA ILE A 99 -11.14 7.18 -3.57
C ILE A 99 -11.44 6.64 -2.18
N ASN A 100 -11.80 5.36 -2.09
CA ASN A 100 -11.96 4.68 -0.81
C ASN A 100 -10.62 4.14 -0.30
N ALA A 101 -9.84 5.02 0.33
CA ALA A 101 -8.60 4.68 1.02
C ALA A 101 -8.83 4.02 2.39
N SER A 102 -10.07 3.72 2.77
CA SER A 102 -10.40 3.17 4.08
C SER A 102 -10.63 1.66 4.04
N TYR A 103 -10.25 0.96 5.12
CA TYR A 103 -10.49 -0.47 5.29
C TYR A 103 -11.95 -0.85 5.57
N THR A 104 -12.88 0.11 5.48
CA THR A 104 -14.33 -0.09 5.64
C THR A 104 -14.90 -1.18 4.72
N THR A 105 -14.39 -1.29 3.50
CA THR A 105 -14.80 -2.34 2.52
C THR A 105 -13.95 -3.60 2.63
N PHE A 106 -12.74 -3.51 3.17
CA PHE A 106 -11.82 -4.63 3.37
C PHE A 106 -12.26 -5.56 4.49
N PHE A 107 -12.54 -5.02 5.69
CA PHE A 107 -12.82 -5.86 6.86
C PHE A 107 -14.04 -6.78 6.74
N PRO A 108 -15.17 -6.38 6.11
CA PRO A 108 -16.28 -7.29 5.85
C PRO A 108 -15.91 -8.53 5.01
N LEU A 109 -14.85 -8.44 4.21
CA LEU A 109 -14.38 -9.51 3.33
C LEU A 109 -13.43 -10.51 4.02
N LEU A 110 -13.11 -10.33 5.30
CA LEU A 110 -12.23 -11.22 6.08
C LEU A 110 -12.72 -12.66 6.24
N HIS A 111 -13.93 -12.98 5.79
CA HIS A 111 -14.36 -14.38 5.65
C HIS A 111 -13.64 -15.12 4.51
N LYS A 112 -13.03 -14.40 3.56
CA LYS A 112 -12.28 -14.95 2.42
C LYS A 112 -10.82 -15.17 2.79
N LYS A 113 -10.30 -16.39 2.62
CA LYS A 113 -8.89 -16.75 2.92
C LYS A 113 -7.84 -15.81 2.29
N PRO A 114 -7.95 -15.37 1.02
CA PRO A 114 -6.96 -14.46 0.44
C PRO A 114 -6.92 -13.09 1.15
N VAL A 115 -8.07 -12.59 1.60
CA VAL A 115 -8.16 -11.32 2.34
C VAL A 115 -7.57 -11.47 3.75
N GLN A 116 -7.71 -12.65 4.37
CA GLN A 116 -7.03 -12.96 5.63
C GLN A 116 -5.51 -12.97 5.48
N ALA A 117 -4.99 -13.52 4.38
CA ALA A 117 -3.55 -13.48 4.09
C ALA A 117 -3.05 -12.04 3.89
N GLN A 118 -3.81 -11.21 3.17
CA GLN A 118 -3.53 -9.77 3.03
C GLN A 118 -3.52 -9.07 4.40
N LEU A 119 -4.50 -9.35 5.26
CA LEU A 119 -4.53 -8.81 6.62
C LEU A 119 -3.28 -9.23 7.40
N LYS A 120 -2.87 -10.50 7.32
CA LYS A 120 -1.66 -10.99 8.01
C LYS A 120 -0.41 -10.22 7.57
N MET A 121 -0.28 -9.92 6.29
CA MET A 121 0.83 -9.12 5.75
C MET A 121 0.80 -7.67 6.24
N ILE A 122 -0.37 -7.01 6.22
CA ILE A 122 -0.54 -5.65 6.76
C ILE A 122 -0.17 -5.61 8.25
N LEU A 123 -0.63 -6.59 9.03
CA LEU A 123 -0.32 -6.66 10.45
C LEU A 123 1.14 -7.03 10.70
N ASN A 124 1.78 -7.78 9.80
CA ASN A 124 3.20 -8.07 9.87
C ASN A 124 4.03 -6.79 9.72
N TYR A 125 3.69 -5.93 8.75
CA TYR A 125 4.30 -4.61 8.59
C TYR A 125 4.26 -3.80 9.91
N PHE A 126 3.09 -3.64 10.53
CA PHE A 126 2.99 -2.93 11.80
C PHE A 126 3.67 -3.64 12.97
N SER A 127 3.75 -4.97 12.93
CA SER A 127 4.46 -5.74 13.96
C SER A 127 5.98 -5.52 13.88
N LEU A 128 6.53 -5.35 12.67
CA LEU A 128 7.93 -4.95 12.49
C LEU A 128 8.17 -3.54 13.03
N MET A 129 7.29 -2.58 12.70
CA MET A 129 7.36 -1.22 13.26
C MET A 129 7.23 -1.20 14.79
N ALA A 130 6.46 -2.13 15.37
CA ALA A 130 6.30 -2.26 16.81
C ALA A 130 7.54 -2.86 17.50
N ALA A 131 8.23 -3.80 16.82
CA ALA A 131 9.43 -4.42 17.34
C ALA A 131 10.65 -3.49 17.24
N ASN A 132 10.71 -2.68 16.17
CA ASN A 132 11.83 -1.81 15.88
C ASN A 132 11.33 -0.36 15.73
N CYS A 133 11.37 0.40 16.82
CA CYS A 133 10.82 1.75 16.88
C CYS A 133 11.41 2.73 15.85
N ASP A 134 12.63 2.48 15.37
CA ASP A 134 13.35 3.37 14.46
C ASP A 134 13.08 3.05 12.97
N GLU A 135 12.42 1.93 12.64
CA GLU A 135 12.23 1.53 11.22
C GLU A 135 11.40 2.52 10.42
N ALA A 136 10.39 3.11 11.06
CA ALA A 136 9.57 4.12 10.42
C ALA A 136 10.38 5.39 10.07
N ASP A 137 11.46 5.67 10.80
CA ASP A 137 12.32 6.84 10.56
C ASP A 137 13.45 6.54 9.56
N LYS A 138 13.58 5.30 9.06
CA LYS A 138 14.60 4.94 8.07
C LYS A 138 14.14 5.29 6.65
N GLY A 139 14.72 6.34 6.10
CA GLY A 139 14.68 6.62 4.66
C GLY A 139 13.37 7.24 4.15
N ASN A 140 13.32 7.40 2.83
CA ASN A 140 12.23 8.07 2.13
C ASN A 140 11.74 7.22 0.96
N LEU A 141 10.45 7.36 0.65
CA LEU A 141 9.79 6.78 -0.51
C LEU A 141 9.56 7.87 -1.56
N ALA A 142 10.03 7.63 -2.78
CA ALA A 142 9.84 8.54 -3.90
C ALA A 142 8.69 8.04 -4.80
N TYR A 143 7.63 8.82 -4.91
CA TYR A 143 6.50 8.57 -5.79
C TYR A 143 6.59 9.50 -6.99
N SER A 144 6.80 8.93 -8.19
CA SER A 144 6.94 9.72 -9.42
C SER A 144 5.77 9.44 -10.36
N ARG A 145 5.04 10.49 -10.74
CA ARG A 145 4.10 10.44 -11.87
C ARG A 145 4.79 10.98 -13.10
N LEU A 146 4.96 10.13 -14.11
CA LEU A 146 5.51 10.49 -15.40
C LEU A 146 4.38 10.43 -16.44
N VAL A 147 4.03 11.57 -17.04
CA VAL A 147 3.12 11.58 -18.19
C VAL A 147 3.97 11.60 -19.45
N GLY A 148 3.73 10.64 -20.34
CA GLY A 148 4.39 10.62 -21.64
C GLY A 148 3.97 11.86 -22.44
N THR A 149 4.92 12.74 -22.74
CA THR A 149 4.71 13.94 -23.58
C THR A 149 4.67 13.62 -25.07
N GLY A 150 4.93 12.37 -25.44
CA GLY A 150 4.95 11.92 -26.82
C GLY A 150 3.54 11.68 -27.36
N ILE A 151 3.22 12.33 -28.48
CA ILE A 151 2.17 11.81 -29.38
C ILE A 151 2.51 10.33 -29.62
N PRO A 152 1.57 9.39 -29.42
CA PRO A 152 1.82 7.99 -29.70
C PRO A 152 2.33 7.90 -31.13
N LEU A 153 3.55 7.37 -31.30
CA LEU A 153 4.11 7.24 -32.64
C LEU A 153 3.11 6.46 -33.49
N VAL A 154 2.76 7.02 -34.64
CA VAL A 154 1.90 6.29 -35.58
C VAL A 154 2.67 5.09 -36.12
N VAL A 155 1.95 4.08 -36.62
CA VAL A 155 2.53 2.78 -37.03
C VAL A 155 3.73 2.95 -37.98
N ASP A 156 3.67 3.92 -38.88
CA ASP A 156 4.75 4.17 -39.85
C ASP A 156 6.00 4.76 -39.20
N GLU A 157 5.87 5.55 -38.14
CA GLU A 157 7.00 6.07 -37.38
C GLU A 157 7.70 4.96 -36.58
N TRP A 158 6.94 4.02 -36.00
CA TRP A 158 7.50 2.81 -35.38
C TRP A 158 8.28 1.96 -36.39
N ARG A 159 7.73 1.76 -37.59
CA ARG A 159 8.39 1.00 -38.68
C ARG A 159 9.67 1.66 -39.19
N ALA A 160 9.72 3.00 -39.15
CA ALA A 160 10.90 3.76 -39.57
C ALA A 160 12.04 3.69 -38.55
N LYS A 161 11.78 3.34 -37.29
CA LYS A 161 12.83 3.17 -36.29
C LYS A 161 13.78 2.03 -36.67
N ARG A 162 15.07 2.25 -36.44
CA ARG A 162 16.17 1.31 -36.69
C ARG A 162 16.97 1.01 -35.43
N THR A 163 16.38 1.27 -34.26
CA THR A 163 16.98 0.98 -32.97
C THR A 163 17.27 -0.52 -32.87
N GLN A 164 18.47 -0.87 -32.43
CA GLN A 164 18.84 -2.27 -32.20
C GLN A 164 18.03 -2.83 -31.03
N LEU A 165 17.76 -4.14 -31.08
CA LEU A 165 17.13 -4.83 -29.97
C LEU A 165 18.08 -4.82 -28.77
N CYS A 166 17.53 -4.63 -27.58
CA CYS A 166 18.26 -4.79 -26.34
C CYS A 166 18.53 -6.27 -26.06
N GLU A 167 19.52 -6.54 -25.23
CA GLU A 167 19.75 -7.88 -24.68
C GLU A 167 18.51 -8.33 -23.88
N LEU A 168 18.16 -9.61 -24.02
CA LEU A 168 16.96 -10.20 -23.43
C LEU A 168 17.33 -11.50 -22.72
N GLU A 169 17.09 -11.52 -21.42
CA GLU A 169 17.13 -12.74 -20.61
C GLU A 169 15.70 -13.21 -20.31
N ILE A 170 15.44 -14.51 -20.49
CA ILE A 170 14.15 -15.13 -20.17
C ILE A 170 14.40 -16.24 -19.17
N LEU A 171 13.89 -16.05 -17.95
CA LEU A 171 13.89 -17.06 -16.90
C LEU A 171 12.53 -17.76 -16.87
N ASN A 172 12.53 -19.08 -16.78
CA ASN A 172 11.30 -19.90 -16.69
C ASN A 172 10.91 -20.21 -15.23
N LYS A 173 11.65 -19.68 -14.27
CA LYS A 173 11.47 -19.86 -12.83
C LYS A 173 11.84 -18.57 -12.10
N GLY A 174 11.28 -18.40 -10.90
CA GLY A 174 11.38 -17.18 -10.12
C GLY A 174 10.25 -16.20 -10.44
N SER A 175 10.12 -15.19 -9.59
CA SER A 175 9.20 -14.08 -9.78
C SER A 175 9.98 -12.77 -9.99
N ILE A 176 9.27 -11.69 -10.35
CA ILE A 176 9.90 -10.38 -10.60
C ILE A 176 10.62 -9.89 -9.33
N GLU A 177 10.02 -10.11 -8.18
CA GLU A 177 10.53 -9.76 -6.86
C GLU A 177 11.74 -10.57 -6.37
N ASP A 178 11.99 -11.74 -7.00
CA ASP A 178 13.09 -12.62 -6.61
C ASP A 178 14.42 -12.23 -7.30
N GLN A 179 14.39 -11.23 -8.18
CA GLN A 179 15.58 -10.78 -8.89
C GLN A 179 16.52 -10.03 -7.95
N ILE A 180 17.76 -10.51 -7.88
CA ILE A 180 18.81 -9.96 -6.99
C ILE A 180 19.45 -8.70 -7.60
N ASP A 181 19.33 -8.55 -8.91
CA ASP A 181 19.85 -7.39 -9.63
C ASP A 181 18.92 -6.19 -9.51
N LYS A 182 19.50 -4.98 -9.49
CA LYS A 182 18.78 -3.69 -9.39
C LYS A 182 18.02 -3.34 -10.68
N ALA A 183 17.31 -4.31 -11.25
CA ALA A 183 16.44 -4.12 -12.40
C ALA A 183 15.20 -3.31 -11.99
N MET A 184 14.58 -2.66 -12.97
CA MET A 184 13.30 -2.00 -12.75
C MET A 184 12.20 -3.06 -12.70
N GLU A 185 11.63 -3.27 -11.52
CA GLU A 185 10.48 -4.16 -11.34
C GLU A 185 9.21 -3.54 -11.93
N VAL A 186 8.49 -4.31 -12.74
CA VAL A 186 7.27 -3.84 -13.41
C VAL A 186 6.03 -4.34 -12.67
N ASP A 187 5.13 -3.41 -12.32
CA ASP A 187 3.77 -3.75 -11.87
C ASP A 187 2.79 -3.79 -13.05
N PHE A 188 2.01 -4.86 -13.15
CA PHE A 188 0.89 -4.95 -14.10
C PHE A 188 -0.33 -4.22 -13.58
N ALA A 189 -0.17 -2.90 -13.39
CA ALA A 189 -1.09 -2.02 -12.72
C ALA A 189 -2.48 -1.93 -13.40
N ASN A 190 -3.48 -1.59 -12.59
CA ASN A 190 -4.76 -1.09 -13.08
C ASN A 190 -4.64 0.41 -13.39
N GLU A 191 -5.55 0.97 -14.21
CA GLU A 191 -5.65 2.42 -14.44
C GLU A 191 -5.69 3.21 -13.12
N GLN A 192 -6.37 2.66 -12.11
CA GLN A 192 -6.27 3.14 -10.73
C GLN A 192 -5.19 2.36 -9.98
N ILE A 193 -4.11 3.03 -9.56
CA ILE A 193 -3.01 2.42 -8.80
C ILE A 193 -3.56 1.68 -7.57
N GLY A 194 -3.08 0.46 -7.35
CA GLY A 194 -3.52 -0.42 -6.25
C GLY A 194 -4.85 -1.15 -6.53
N GLY A 195 -5.61 -0.78 -7.56
CA GLY A 195 -6.81 -1.46 -8.02
C GLY A 195 -7.74 -1.92 -6.89
N GLY A 196 -8.03 -3.23 -6.85
CA GLY A 196 -8.92 -3.84 -5.86
C GLY A 196 -8.31 -4.16 -4.49
N THR A 197 -7.14 -3.61 -4.13
CA THR A 197 -6.40 -3.98 -2.91
C THR A 197 -7.24 -3.93 -1.63
N LEU A 198 -8.06 -2.89 -1.47
CA LEU A 198 -8.94 -2.73 -0.31
C LEU A 198 -10.36 -3.31 -0.50
N THR A 199 -10.69 -3.81 -1.69
CA THR A 199 -12.02 -4.34 -2.05
C THR A 199 -12.02 -5.84 -2.36
N GLY A 200 -10.90 -6.53 -2.08
CA GLY A 200 -10.77 -7.99 -2.22
C GLY A 200 -10.26 -8.47 -3.59
N GLY A 201 -9.53 -7.63 -4.31
CA GLY A 201 -8.75 -8.00 -5.49
C GLY A 201 -7.69 -9.06 -5.17
N LYS A 202 -7.35 -9.88 -6.17
CA LYS A 202 -6.44 -11.05 -6.03
C LYS A 202 -5.33 -11.09 -7.09
N LEU A 203 -5.02 -9.97 -7.72
CA LEU A 203 -4.08 -9.89 -8.85
C LEU A 203 -2.69 -9.44 -8.40
N GLN A 204 -1.70 -9.60 -9.28
CA GLN A 204 -0.29 -9.20 -9.05
C GLN A 204 -0.13 -7.78 -8.50
N VAL A 205 -0.94 -6.83 -8.96
CA VAL A 205 -1.02 -5.45 -8.44
C VAL A 205 -1.20 -5.41 -6.93
N VAL A 206 -2.04 -6.30 -6.39
CA VAL A 206 -2.29 -6.35 -4.95
C VAL A 206 -1.07 -6.92 -4.21
N HIS A 207 -0.37 -7.88 -4.80
CA HIS A 207 0.83 -8.45 -4.20
C HIS A 207 1.99 -7.43 -4.19
N LEU A 208 2.26 -6.78 -5.33
CA LEU A 208 3.33 -5.78 -5.48
C LEU A 208 3.06 -4.51 -4.66
N THR A 209 1.80 -4.07 -4.53
CA THR A 209 1.44 -2.91 -3.68
C THR A 209 1.91 -3.10 -2.23
N PHE A 210 1.81 -4.32 -1.70
CA PHE A 210 2.26 -4.60 -0.35
C PHE A 210 3.74 -5.03 -0.27
N HIS A 211 4.29 -5.57 -1.36
CA HIS A 211 5.70 -5.93 -1.45
C HIS A 211 6.62 -4.71 -1.48
N VAL A 212 6.26 -3.66 -2.23
CA VAL A 212 6.98 -2.37 -2.23
C VAL A 212 6.97 -1.74 -0.83
N ALA A 213 5.88 -1.91 -0.07
CA ALA A 213 5.83 -1.46 1.33
C ALA A 213 6.67 -2.33 2.29
N TYR A 214 7.05 -3.54 1.90
CA TYR A 214 7.73 -4.53 2.74
C TYR A 214 9.23 -4.66 2.47
N GLN A 215 9.69 -4.68 1.21
CA GLN A 215 11.11 -4.76 0.86
C GLN A 215 11.93 -3.62 1.47
N ASP A 216 11.31 -2.46 1.60
CA ASP A 216 11.91 -1.27 2.22
C ASP A 216 12.16 -1.40 3.74
N VAL A 217 11.49 -2.32 4.44
CA VAL A 217 11.65 -2.54 5.89
C VAL A 217 12.79 -3.52 6.20
N THR A 218 13.35 -4.18 5.18
CA THR A 218 14.32 -5.28 5.35
C THR A 218 15.73 -4.97 4.87
N LEU A 219 16.07 -3.69 4.69
CA LEU A 219 17.43 -3.20 4.42
C LEU A 219 17.99 -2.39 5.59
#